data_AF-A0A9E1VCG0-F1
#
_entry.id   AF-A0A9E1VCG0-F1
#
_cell.length_a   1.000
_cell.length_b   1.000
_cell.length_c   1.000
_cell.angle_alpha   90.00
_cell.angle_beta   90.00
_cell.angle_gamma   90.00
#
_symmetry.space_group_name_H-M   'P 1'
#
loop_
_entity.id
_entity.type
_entity.pdbx_description
1 polymer ?
#
loop_
_entity_poly.entity_id
_entity_poly.type
_entity_poly.pdbx_seq_one_letter_code
_entity_poly.pdbx_strand_id
1 'polypeptide(L)'
;MSKSIILLASTIVAIATILTLSFADRSGHETLGGGQPPRGPDVVSWCAGGWGTQADMTLYGQEDGVNGYAFGTTSCNWGDMVADWYSGTNRVPVIAQTCYRVKDGRFEQIGTAWLKHSFCAVSEPGCGTCQATSCDTLGIGCADTYWAGLNANAVAPRSAINAFTGYYDYPFSIVPTGPSSMKGKLQIKTADISPSLNEDAIYFIEAQYVSPDDAEWNNQDNNASYKWIKFINETTPLGLSSTQVTQPAIYGWKFFDHEVDVQPVRVPDEGLLHMGTRVYDNGDGTWDYVYAVHNLNSDRSIGSFSIPLGECVEVSNLGFNDVDYHSGEILDDTDWEPTITATELSWESEAYEVNEWANAIRWGTTFTFWFTANQGPSSSELGLGLFKPGEISEFTHTSVGPICPADCEGDVNENGMVDVNDLLVLVAAWGTNDPQSDINNDGTVDITDILILMADWGCA
;
A
#
# COMPACT_ATOMS: atom_id res chain seq x y z
N MET A 1 -13.95 68.98 -0.39
CA MET A 1 -12.80 68.25 -0.97
C MET A 1 -12.90 66.82 -0.49
N SER A 2 -13.09 65.89 -1.43
CA SER A 2 -13.29 64.46 -1.19
C SER A 2 -12.04 63.83 -0.57
N LYS A 3 -12.21 63.05 0.50
CA LYS A 3 -11.19 62.10 0.97
C LYS A 3 -11.62 60.71 0.51
N SER A 4 -11.03 60.26 -0.59
CA SER A 4 -11.19 58.89 -1.08
C SER A 4 -10.45 57.92 -0.15
N ILE A 5 -11.16 56.91 0.34
CA ILE A 5 -10.60 55.73 1.00
C ILE A 5 -10.17 54.78 -0.12
N ILE A 6 -8.87 54.49 -0.19
CA ILE A 6 -8.32 53.45 -1.06
C ILE A 6 -8.21 52.19 -0.19
N LEU A 7 -9.07 51.20 -0.43
CA LEU A 7 -8.85 49.82 0.03
C LEU A 7 -7.78 49.21 -0.89
N LEU A 8 -6.61 48.91 -0.33
CA LEU A 8 -5.63 48.01 -0.94
C LEU A 8 -6.01 46.58 -0.54
N ALA A 9 -6.62 45.85 -1.47
CA ALA A 9 -6.73 44.40 -1.37
C ALA A 9 -5.33 43.80 -1.64
N SER A 10 -4.73 43.22 -0.61
CA SER A 10 -3.48 42.47 -0.74
C SER A 10 -3.80 41.03 -1.12
N THR A 11 -3.70 40.71 -2.40
CA THR A 11 -3.60 39.33 -2.89
C THR A 11 -2.24 38.77 -2.49
N ILE A 12 -2.23 37.90 -1.48
CA ILE A 12 -1.05 37.10 -1.14
C ILE A 12 -1.02 35.92 -2.13
N VAL A 13 -0.20 36.04 -3.17
CA VAL A 13 0.22 34.89 -3.98
C VAL A 13 1.34 34.22 -3.19
N ALA A 14 1.02 33.16 -2.46
CA ALA A 14 2.02 32.31 -1.83
C ALA A 14 2.69 31.45 -2.92
N ILE A 15 3.78 31.95 -3.50
CA ILE A 15 4.71 31.11 -4.25
C ILE A 15 5.51 30.33 -3.21
N ALA A 16 5.00 29.17 -2.79
CA ALA A 16 5.78 28.21 -2.03
C ALA A 16 6.92 27.72 -2.93
N THR A 17 8.09 28.33 -2.76
CA THR A 17 9.32 27.81 -3.34
C THR A 17 9.72 26.63 -2.46
N ILE A 18 9.17 25.44 -2.79
CA ILE A 18 9.60 24.19 -2.17
C ILE A 18 11.03 23.97 -2.65
N LEU A 19 12.00 24.36 -1.83
CA LEU A 19 13.37 23.93 -1.99
C LEU A 19 13.37 22.43 -1.68
N THR A 20 13.26 21.60 -2.71
CA THR A 20 13.51 20.16 -2.61
C THR A 20 15.00 19.96 -2.37
N LEU A 21 15.41 20.05 -1.11
CA LEU A 21 16.63 19.42 -0.64
C LEU A 21 16.37 17.91 -0.70
N SER A 22 16.62 17.31 -1.87
CA SER A 22 16.84 15.87 -1.94
C SER A 22 18.14 15.60 -1.18
N PHE A 23 18.02 15.31 0.11
CA PHE A 23 18.91 14.32 0.66
C PHE A 23 18.52 13.03 -0.05
N ALA A 24 19.18 12.73 -1.16
CA ALA A 24 19.43 11.33 -1.48
C ALA A 24 20.25 10.85 -0.30
N ASP A 25 19.55 10.40 0.75
CA ASP A 25 20.22 9.78 1.86
C ASP A 25 20.87 8.54 1.28
N ARG A 26 22.17 8.63 1.05
CA ARG A 26 23.02 7.50 0.68
C ARG A 26 23.28 6.61 1.91
N SER A 27 22.56 6.82 3.01
CA SER A 27 22.61 6.01 4.21
C SER A 27 21.22 5.52 4.59
N GLY A 28 20.98 4.23 4.35
CA GLY A 28 19.71 3.58 4.66
C GLY A 28 19.64 2.20 4.02
N HIS A 29 20.69 1.39 4.24
CA HIS A 29 20.64 -0.04 3.97
C HIS A 29 19.66 -0.65 4.99
N GLU A 30 18.36 -0.54 4.73
CA GLU A 30 17.38 -1.35 5.45
C GLU A 30 17.49 -2.78 4.92
N THR A 31 18.50 -3.46 5.44
CA THR A 31 18.59 -4.90 5.38
C THR A 31 17.31 -5.49 5.91
N LEU A 32 16.75 -6.45 5.18
CA LEU A 32 16.04 -7.56 5.79
C LEU A 32 16.84 -8.02 7.02
N GLY A 33 16.26 -7.83 8.21
CA GLY A 33 16.80 -8.15 9.54
C GLY A 33 18.31 -8.45 9.64
N GLY A 34 19.11 -7.49 10.09
CA GLY A 34 20.40 -7.79 10.73
C GLY A 34 21.69 -7.31 10.06
N GLY A 35 21.66 -6.29 9.20
CA GLY A 35 22.88 -5.54 8.83
C GLY A 35 23.91 -6.33 8.00
N GLN A 36 23.54 -7.45 7.37
CA GLN A 36 24.39 -8.13 6.39
C GLN A 36 24.13 -7.57 4.98
N PRO A 37 25.16 -7.33 4.15
CA PRO A 37 24.96 -6.98 2.75
C PRO A 37 24.16 -8.07 2.02
N PRO A 38 23.31 -7.70 1.04
CA PRO A 38 22.58 -8.67 0.23
C PRO A 38 23.57 -9.66 -0.39
N ARG A 39 23.23 -10.94 -0.33
CA ARG A 39 23.99 -12.03 -0.94
C ARG A 39 23.26 -12.49 -2.18
N GLY A 40 24.00 -12.82 -3.23
CA GLY A 40 23.42 -13.19 -4.51
C GLY A 40 23.07 -11.98 -5.37
N PRO A 41 22.34 -12.21 -6.47
CA PRO A 41 21.70 -11.16 -7.25
C PRO A 41 20.67 -10.40 -6.41
N ASP A 42 20.60 -9.07 -6.55
CA ASP A 42 19.59 -8.22 -5.90
C ASP A 42 19.09 -7.19 -6.91
N VAL A 43 17.92 -7.44 -7.51
CA VAL A 43 17.39 -6.64 -8.63
C VAL A 43 16.40 -5.60 -8.12
N VAL A 44 16.90 -4.38 -7.96
CA VAL A 44 16.11 -3.27 -7.43
C VAL A 44 15.55 -2.38 -8.54
N SER A 45 14.31 -1.93 -8.37
CA SER A 45 13.71 -0.86 -9.18
C SER A 45 14.40 0.48 -8.89
N TRP A 46 15.53 0.76 -9.54
CA TRP A 46 16.33 1.95 -9.24
C TRP A 46 15.69 3.26 -9.74
N CYS A 47 14.97 3.23 -10.86
CA CYS A 47 14.12 4.34 -11.31
C CYS A 47 12.75 3.83 -11.77
N ALA A 48 11.69 4.42 -11.21
CA ALA A 48 10.33 4.37 -11.74
C ALA A 48 10.07 5.66 -12.53
N GLY A 49 10.13 5.58 -13.85
CA GLY A 49 10.23 6.71 -14.77
C GLY A 49 11.68 6.99 -15.18
N GLY A 50 11.95 8.23 -15.59
CA GLY A 50 13.29 8.66 -15.96
C GLY A 50 14.15 9.08 -14.75
N TRP A 51 15.44 9.33 -14.99
CA TRP A 51 16.36 9.85 -13.98
C TRP A 51 15.95 11.22 -13.43
N GLY A 52 16.32 11.48 -12.17
CA GLY A 52 16.00 12.75 -11.51
C GLY A 52 14.49 12.95 -11.42
N THR A 53 13.97 14.10 -11.86
CA THR A 53 12.53 14.42 -11.85
C THR A 53 11.80 14.04 -13.14
N GLN A 54 12.45 13.36 -14.09
CA GLN A 54 11.78 13.00 -15.34
C GLN A 54 10.74 11.91 -15.08
N ALA A 55 9.52 12.08 -15.59
CA ALA A 55 8.52 11.00 -15.55
C ALA A 55 8.85 9.89 -16.55
N ASP A 56 9.44 10.24 -17.70
CA ASP A 56 9.53 9.36 -18.88
C ASP A 56 8.24 8.57 -19.08
N MET A 57 7.08 9.23 -19.02
CA MET A 57 5.76 8.58 -19.16
C MET A 57 5.10 9.12 -20.42
N THR A 58 4.69 8.20 -21.31
CA THR A 58 4.17 8.52 -22.64
C THR A 58 2.76 7.97 -22.80
N LEU A 59 1.85 8.81 -23.30
CA LEU A 59 0.52 8.39 -23.75
C LEU A 59 0.63 7.72 -25.13
N TYR A 60 0.04 6.54 -25.29
CA TYR A 60 0.01 5.80 -26.57
C TYR A 60 -1.37 5.73 -27.21
N GLY A 61 -2.43 5.87 -26.42
CA GLY A 61 -3.79 5.74 -26.88
C GLY A 61 -4.79 6.22 -25.84
N GLN A 62 -5.98 6.55 -26.33
CA GLN A 62 -7.13 6.84 -25.50
C GLN A 62 -8.36 6.22 -26.16
N GLU A 63 -9.14 5.46 -25.41
CA GLU A 63 -10.32 4.74 -25.89
C GLU A 63 -11.33 4.61 -24.76
N ASP A 64 -12.60 4.86 -25.03
CA ASP A 64 -13.72 4.69 -24.08
C ASP A 64 -13.49 5.30 -22.68
N GLY A 65 -12.85 6.48 -22.65
CA GLY A 65 -12.56 7.17 -21.40
C GLY A 65 -11.38 6.60 -20.61
N VAL A 66 -10.57 5.72 -21.20
CA VAL A 66 -9.34 5.16 -20.62
C VAL A 66 -8.13 5.63 -21.42
N ASN A 67 -7.03 5.93 -20.72
CA ASN A 67 -5.75 6.32 -21.32
C ASN A 67 -4.74 5.18 -21.18
N GLY A 68 -4.06 4.83 -22.26
CA GLY A 68 -3.00 3.82 -22.29
C GLY A 68 -1.62 4.45 -22.23
N TYR A 69 -0.91 4.25 -21.13
CA TYR A 69 0.42 4.79 -20.86
C TYR A 69 1.50 3.71 -20.79
N ALA A 70 2.76 4.12 -20.92
CA ALA A 70 3.88 3.38 -20.36
C ALA A 70 4.92 4.37 -19.87
N PHE A 71 5.72 3.98 -18.88
CA PHE A 71 6.82 4.81 -18.41
C PHE A 71 8.16 4.08 -18.39
N GLY A 72 9.25 4.85 -18.32
CA GLY A 72 10.60 4.30 -18.26
C GLY A 72 10.88 3.55 -16.97
N THR A 73 11.79 2.60 -16.97
CA THR A 73 12.26 1.94 -15.76
C THR A 73 13.76 1.75 -15.84
N THR A 74 14.45 1.84 -14.71
CA THR A 74 15.85 1.44 -14.60
C THR A 74 15.98 0.44 -13.46
N SER A 75 16.54 -0.73 -13.72
CA SER A 75 16.94 -1.67 -12.67
C SER A 75 18.35 -1.37 -12.18
N CYS A 76 18.68 -1.87 -11.00
CA CYS A 76 20.06 -1.98 -10.53
C CYS A 76 20.29 -3.35 -9.93
N ASN A 77 21.46 -3.93 -10.19
CA ASN A 77 21.92 -5.07 -9.42
C ASN A 77 22.73 -4.56 -8.21
N TRP A 78 22.10 -4.51 -7.04
CA TRP A 78 22.73 -4.15 -5.75
C TRP A 78 23.45 -5.30 -5.07
N GLY A 79 23.34 -6.51 -5.64
CA GLY A 79 23.87 -7.72 -5.06
C GLY A 79 25.37 -7.87 -5.21
N ASP A 80 25.89 -8.99 -4.74
CA ASP A 80 27.30 -9.38 -4.86
C ASP A 80 27.54 -10.46 -5.93
N MET A 81 26.49 -10.85 -6.65
CA MET A 81 26.55 -11.76 -7.80
C MET A 81 25.87 -11.16 -9.03
N VAL A 82 26.26 -11.64 -10.21
CA VAL A 82 25.66 -11.27 -11.50
C VAL A 82 24.21 -11.79 -11.56
N ALA A 83 23.27 -10.95 -11.99
CA ALA A 83 21.86 -11.33 -12.15
C ALA A 83 21.56 -11.84 -13.57
N ASP A 84 20.65 -12.79 -13.68
CA ASP A 84 20.25 -13.43 -14.94
C ASP A 84 19.32 -12.52 -15.78
N TRP A 85 19.57 -12.50 -17.09
CA TRP A 85 18.78 -11.73 -18.06
C TRP A 85 18.59 -12.50 -19.38
N TYR A 86 18.44 -13.83 -19.29
CA TYR A 86 18.40 -14.74 -20.43
C TYR A 86 17.08 -14.62 -21.19
N SER A 87 17.10 -13.81 -22.26
CA SER A 87 15.96 -13.56 -23.14
C SER A 87 15.34 -14.84 -23.71
N GLY A 88 14.01 -14.85 -23.84
CA GLY A 88 13.27 -16.00 -24.36
C GLY A 88 13.22 -17.20 -23.41
N THR A 89 13.43 -16.97 -22.12
CA THR A 89 13.31 -17.98 -21.05
C THR A 89 12.49 -17.41 -19.89
N ASN A 90 12.31 -18.20 -18.83
CA ASN A 90 11.79 -17.72 -17.56
C ASN A 90 12.90 -17.23 -16.59
N ARG A 91 14.15 -17.15 -17.03
CA ARG A 91 15.30 -16.62 -16.27
C ARG A 91 15.65 -15.20 -16.73
N VAL A 92 14.67 -14.32 -16.61
CA VAL A 92 14.77 -12.90 -16.93
C VAL A 92 13.66 -12.15 -16.20
N PRO A 93 13.86 -10.90 -15.75
CA PRO A 93 12.83 -10.21 -15.00
C PRO A 93 11.61 -9.86 -15.84
N VAL A 94 10.47 -9.93 -15.17
CA VAL A 94 9.25 -9.27 -15.63
C VAL A 94 9.06 -7.97 -14.85
N ILE A 95 8.58 -6.92 -15.52
CA ILE A 95 8.53 -5.56 -14.96
C ILE A 95 7.08 -5.08 -14.92
N ALA A 96 6.57 -4.81 -13.72
CA ALA A 96 5.25 -4.25 -13.49
C ALA A 96 5.28 -2.71 -13.52
N GLN A 97 4.17 -2.13 -13.96
CA GLN A 97 3.92 -0.69 -13.91
C GLN A 97 2.55 -0.43 -13.32
N THR A 98 2.49 0.42 -12.31
CA THR A 98 1.27 0.74 -11.58
C THR A 98 1.18 2.24 -11.35
N CYS A 99 -0.04 2.79 -11.31
CA CYS A 99 -0.32 4.17 -10.94
C CYS A 99 -1.26 4.23 -9.75
N TYR A 100 -0.96 5.12 -8.81
CA TYR A 100 -1.74 5.36 -7.60
C TYR A 100 -2.14 6.82 -7.49
N ARG A 101 -3.23 7.06 -6.76
CA ARG A 101 -3.75 8.38 -6.41
C ARG A 101 -4.00 8.46 -4.91
N VAL A 102 -3.61 9.55 -4.27
CA VAL A 102 -4.20 9.96 -2.99
C VAL A 102 -5.22 11.05 -3.25
N LYS A 103 -6.47 10.82 -2.87
CA LYS A 103 -7.58 11.78 -2.99
C LYS A 103 -8.55 11.57 -1.83
N ASP A 104 -9.07 12.67 -1.27
CA ASP A 104 -10.04 12.63 -0.17
C ASP A 104 -9.57 11.74 1.00
N GLY A 105 -8.26 11.78 1.30
CA GLY A 105 -7.62 10.99 2.36
C GLY A 105 -7.37 9.51 2.04
N ARG A 106 -7.70 9.04 0.83
CA ARG A 106 -7.62 7.62 0.45
C ARG A 106 -6.48 7.36 -0.52
N PHE A 107 -5.73 6.28 -0.32
CA PHE A 107 -4.68 5.82 -1.23
C PHE A 107 -5.23 4.74 -2.15
N GLU A 108 -5.44 5.07 -3.43
CA GLU A 108 -6.15 4.24 -4.41
C GLU A 108 -5.21 3.77 -5.52
N GLN A 109 -5.30 2.50 -5.92
CA GLN A 109 -4.66 2.02 -7.15
C GLN A 109 -5.57 2.34 -8.33
N ILE A 110 -5.13 3.21 -9.24
CA ILE A 110 -5.98 3.73 -10.32
C ILE A 110 -5.61 3.18 -11.70
N GLY A 111 -4.58 2.33 -11.78
CA GLY A 111 -4.21 1.67 -13.00
C GLY A 111 -3.10 0.67 -12.83
N THR A 112 -3.19 -0.41 -13.61
CA THR A 112 -2.18 -1.47 -13.70
C THR A 112 -1.84 -1.71 -15.17
N ALA A 113 -0.70 -2.36 -15.41
CA ALA A 113 -0.27 -2.80 -16.73
C ALA A 113 -0.08 -4.31 -16.74
N TRP A 114 -0.07 -4.89 -17.94
CA TRP A 114 0.64 -6.14 -18.15
C TRP A 114 2.13 -5.92 -17.91
N LEU A 115 2.88 -7.00 -17.73
CA LEU A 115 4.30 -6.90 -17.50
C LEU A 115 5.09 -6.88 -18.79
N LYS A 116 6.17 -6.11 -18.77
CA LYS A 116 7.24 -6.33 -19.74
C LYS A 116 7.98 -7.61 -19.40
N HIS A 117 8.21 -8.46 -20.40
CA HIS A 117 9.22 -9.51 -20.35
C HIS A 117 10.54 -8.93 -20.86
N SER A 118 11.54 -8.84 -19.98
CA SER A 118 12.82 -8.20 -20.35
C SER A 118 13.58 -9.04 -21.37
N PHE A 119 14.55 -8.44 -22.06
CA PHE A 119 15.19 -9.10 -23.22
C PHE A 119 16.69 -8.86 -23.33
N CYS A 120 17.24 -7.87 -22.62
CA CYS A 120 18.65 -7.54 -22.67
C CYS A 120 19.00 -6.58 -21.53
N ALA A 121 19.99 -6.91 -20.72
CA ALA A 121 20.58 -5.95 -19.79
C ALA A 121 21.70 -5.18 -20.50
N VAL A 122 21.58 -3.86 -20.59
CA VAL A 122 22.67 -3.01 -21.10
C VAL A 122 23.89 -3.08 -20.17
N SER A 123 23.66 -3.33 -18.87
CA SER A 123 24.69 -3.47 -17.84
C SER A 123 25.65 -2.26 -17.82
N GLU A 124 25.07 -1.08 -17.60
CA GLU A 124 25.74 0.22 -17.69
C GLU A 124 26.04 0.85 -16.31
N PRO A 125 26.98 1.82 -16.24
CA PRO A 125 27.14 2.65 -15.04
C PRO A 125 25.87 3.46 -14.76
N GLY A 126 25.43 3.51 -13.50
CA GLY A 126 24.26 4.33 -13.13
C GLY A 126 23.85 4.24 -11.66
N CYS A 127 23.99 3.06 -11.05
CA CYS A 127 23.56 2.84 -9.67
C CYS A 127 24.68 2.43 -8.70
N GLY A 128 25.79 1.87 -9.19
CA GLY A 128 26.95 1.49 -8.37
C GLY A 128 28.28 1.53 -9.14
N THR A 129 29.29 0.81 -8.62
CA THR A 129 30.54 0.57 -9.36
C THR A 129 30.33 -0.59 -10.33
N CYS A 130 29.88 -0.27 -11.54
CA CYS A 130 29.43 -1.26 -12.50
C CYS A 130 30.56 -2.20 -12.98
N GLN A 131 30.36 -3.50 -12.74
CA GLN A 131 31.13 -4.60 -13.31
C GLN A 131 30.40 -5.13 -14.55
N ALA A 132 30.52 -4.39 -15.65
CA ALA A 132 29.70 -4.62 -16.84
C ALA A 132 29.82 -6.04 -17.41
N THR A 133 28.68 -6.60 -17.80
CA THR A 133 28.55 -7.89 -18.48
C THR A 133 27.92 -7.73 -19.87
N SER A 134 27.71 -8.83 -20.58
CA SER A 134 26.94 -8.85 -21.83
C SER A 134 25.43 -8.86 -21.57
N CYS A 135 24.66 -8.63 -22.64
CA CYS A 135 23.20 -8.56 -22.72
C CYS A 135 22.41 -9.62 -21.91
N ASP A 136 22.97 -10.82 -21.77
CA ASP A 136 22.32 -11.96 -21.10
C ASP A 136 22.34 -11.89 -19.57
N THR A 137 23.03 -10.90 -18.99
CA THR A 137 23.14 -10.75 -17.52
C THR A 137 23.28 -9.28 -17.11
N LEU A 138 22.84 -8.95 -15.89
CA LEU A 138 23.08 -7.63 -15.28
C LEU A 138 24.26 -7.70 -14.29
N GLY A 139 25.34 -7.01 -14.63
CA GLY A 139 26.57 -6.99 -13.83
C GLY A 139 26.40 -6.35 -12.45
N ILE A 140 27.27 -6.72 -11.51
CA ILE A 140 27.27 -6.20 -10.14
C ILE A 140 27.43 -4.68 -10.15
N GLY A 141 26.54 -3.96 -9.46
CA GLY A 141 26.54 -2.51 -9.39
C GLY A 141 26.22 -1.82 -10.72
N CYS A 142 25.73 -2.55 -11.71
CA CYS A 142 25.30 -2.02 -13.00
C CYS A 142 23.79 -1.77 -13.01
N ALA A 143 23.39 -0.84 -13.87
CA ALA A 143 22.01 -0.52 -14.17
C ALA A 143 21.60 -1.09 -15.54
N ASP A 144 20.29 -1.24 -15.75
CA ASP A 144 19.69 -1.47 -17.07
C ASP A 144 18.47 -0.56 -17.24
N THR A 145 18.46 0.26 -18.29
CA THR A 145 17.40 1.25 -18.54
C THR A 145 16.51 0.84 -19.70
N TYR A 146 15.21 0.77 -19.45
CA TYR A 146 14.18 0.64 -20.45
C TYR A 146 13.30 1.89 -20.49
N TRP A 147 13.41 2.68 -21.55
CA TRP A 147 12.54 3.83 -21.78
C TRP A 147 11.06 3.43 -21.97
N ALA A 148 10.14 4.39 -21.83
CA ALA A 148 8.70 4.19 -22.02
C ALA A 148 8.36 3.36 -23.27
N GLY A 149 8.99 3.65 -24.40
CA GLY A 149 8.81 2.94 -25.67
C GLY A 149 9.11 1.44 -25.60
N LEU A 150 10.10 1.04 -24.82
CA LEU A 150 10.47 -0.36 -24.62
C LEU A 150 9.55 -1.06 -23.60
N ASN A 151 8.96 -0.32 -22.67
CA ASN A 151 8.03 -0.85 -21.68
C ASN A 151 6.58 -0.92 -22.20
N ALA A 152 6.25 -0.14 -23.23
CA ALA A 152 4.94 -0.15 -23.86
C ALA A 152 4.58 -1.47 -24.57
N ASN A 153 5.54 -2.37 -24.79
CA ASN A 153 5.33 -3.71 -25.36
C ASN A 153 5.22 -4.76 -24.25
N ALA A 154 4.35 -4.52 -23.28
CA ALA A 154 4.07 -5.46 -22.21
C ALA A 154 3.26 -6.66 -22.73
N VAL A 155 3.71 -7.87 -22.39
CA VAL A 155 3.19 -9.14 -22.93
C VAL A 155 3.04 -10.24 -21.88
N ALA A 156 3.65 -10.07 -20.71
CA ALA A 156 3.57 -11.05 -19.63
C ALA A 156 2.28 -10.77 -18.81
N PRO A 157 1.38 -11.77 -18.67
CA PRO A 157 0.16 -11.62 -17.86
C PRO A 157 0.53 -11.58 -16.37
N ARG A 158 -0.28 -10.91 -15.54
CA ARG A 158 -0.02 -10.85 -14.09
C ARG A 158 -0.36 -12.17 -13.41
N SER A 159 -1.41 -12.83 -13.90
CA SER A 159 -1.96 -14.11 -13.44
C SER A 159 -0.98 -15.28 -13.50
N ALA A 160 0.04 -15.23 -14.37
CA ALA A 160 1.01 -16.31 -14.53
C ALA A 160 2.30 -16.12 -13.70
N ILE A 161 2.42 -15.03 -12.95
CA ILE A 161 3.63 -14.71 -12.18
C ILE A 161 3.42 -15.09 -10.72
N ASN A 162 4.33 -15.90 -10.19
CA ASN A 162 4.48 -16.10 -8.75
C ASN A 162 5.55 -15.11 -8.26
N ALA A 163 5.13 -13.96 -7.73
CA ALA A 163 6.07 -12.91 -7.32
C ALA A 163 6.91 -13.27 -6.09
N PHE A 164 6.44 -14.21 -5.25
CA PHE A 164 7.18 -14.67 -4.08
C PHE A 164 8.46 -15.42 -4.47
N THR A 165 8.36 -16.27 -5.50
CA THR A 165 9.48 -17.09 -6.01
C THR A 165 10.13 -16.51 -7.26
N GLY A 166 9.53 -15.47 -7.84
CA GLY A 166 9.87 -14.93 -9.16
C GLY A 166 9.62 -15.88 -10.33
N TYR A 167 9.07 -17.08 -10.08
CA TYR A 167 8.84 -18.08 -11.12
C TYR A 167 7.64 -17.73 -12.01
N TYR A 168 7.78 -18.07 -13.29
CA TYR A 168 6.69 -18.10 -14.26
C TYR A 168 7.02 -19.10 -15.38
N ASP A 169 5.97 -19.58 -16.07
CA ASP A 169 6.15 -20.42 -17.26
C ASP A 169 6.42 -19.56 -18.50
N TYR A 170 7.36 -19.99 -19.34
CA TYR A 170 7.66 -19.37 -20.63
C TYR A 170 7.76 -20.44 -21.74
N PRO A 171 7.19 -20.21 -22.94
CA PRO A 171 6.44 -19.02 -23.35
C PRO A 171 5.09 -18.88 -22.64
N PHE A 172 4.62 -17.64 -22.45
CA PHE A 172 3.32 -17.37 -21.86
C PHE A 172 2.18 -17.94 -22.72
N SER A 173 1.19 -18.56 -22.06
CA SER A 173 0.00 -19.11 -22.69
C SER A 173 -1.11 -18.06 -22.87
N ILE A 174 -1.13 -17.05 -22.01
CA ILE A 174 -2.07 -15.92 -22.04
C ILE A 174 -1.36 -14.74 -22.73
N VAL A 175 -2.04 -14.11 -23.67
CA VAL A 175 -1.47 -13.04 -24.50
C VAL A 175 -2.37 -11.80 -24.50
N PRO A 176 -1.81 -10.58 -24.49
CA PRO A 176 -2.62 -9.38 -24.41
C PRO A 176 -3.40 -9.16 -25.71
N THR A 177 -4.68 -8.85 -25.56
CA THR A 177 -5.64 -8.58 -26.64
C THR A 177 -6.05 -7.11 -26.68
N GLY A 178 -6.70 -6.70 -27.78
CA GLY A 178 -7.13 -5.32 -28.01
C GLY A 178 -6.20 -4.53 -28.95
N PRO A 179 -6.45 -3.22 -29.14
CA PRO A 179 -5.70 -2.39 -30.07
C PRO A 179 -4.28 -2.13 -29.58
N SER A 180 -3.32 -1.99 -30.49
CA SER A 180 -1.88 -1.83 -30.15
C SER A 180 -1.56 -0.59 -29.30
N SER A 181 -2.42 0.43 -29.37
CA SER A 181 -2.33 1.66 -28.58
C SER A 181 -2.74 1.47 -27.12
N MET A 182 -3.48 0.40 -26.78
CA MET A 182 -4.01 0.13 -25.44
C MET A 182 -3.53 -1.19 -24.84
N LYS A 183 -3.39 -2.24 -25.67
CA LYS A 183 -3.15 -3.61 -25.19
C LYS A 183 -1.90 -3.71 -24.32
N GLY A 184 -2.05 -4.29 -23.13
CA GLY A 184 -0.99 -4.52 -22.15
C GLY A 184 -0.39 -3.26 -21.49
N LYS A 185 -0.73 -2.05 -21.95
CA LYS A 185 -0.21 -0.79 -21.41
C LYS A 185 -0.80 -0.50 -20.04
N LEU A 186 -0.19 0.42 -19.30
CA LEU A 186 -0.77 0.97 -18.07
C LEU A 186 -2.06 1.70 -18.41
N GLN A 187 -3.21 1.12 -18.07
CA GLN A 187 -4.51 1.71 -18.35
C GLN A 187 -5.01 2.47 -17.13
N ILE A 188 -5.40 3.74 -17.35
CA ILE A 188 -5.90 4.63 -16.30
C ILE A 188 -7.16 5.33 -16.80
N LYS A 189 -8.24 5.30 -16.04
CA LYS A 189 -9.49 6.01 -16.36
C LYS A 189 -9.20 7.51 -16.46
N THR A 190 -9.68 8.16 -17.51
CA THR A 190 -9.50 9.60 -17.77
C THR A 190 -10.05 10.44 -16.62
N ALA A 191 -11.18 10.01 -16.05
CA ALA A 191 -11.78 10.66 -14.90
C ALA A 191 -10.86 10.69 -13.68
N ASP A 192 -9.98 9.70 -13.52
CA ASP A 192 -9.12 9.58 -12.35
C ASP A 192 -7.89 10.47 -12.37
N ILE A 193 -7.48 10.92 -13.56
CA ILE A 193 -6.30 11.77 -13.77
C ILE A 193 -6.65 13.16 -14.29
N SER A 194 -7.93 13.43 -14.55
CA SER A 194 -8.39 14.75 -15.00
C SER A 194 -8.17 15.77 -13.89
N PRO A 195 -7.36 16.83 -14.11
CA PRO A 195 -7.08 17.81 -13.06
C PRO A 195 -8.34 18.55 -12.57
N SER A 196 -9.33 18.74 -13.45
CA SER A 196 -10.59 19.39 -13.07
C SER A 196 -11.49 18.55 -12.15
N LEU A 197 -11.25 17.24 -12.06
CA LEU A 197 -12.01 16.33 -11.18
C LEU A 197 -11.22 15.93 -9.92
N ASN A 198 -9.93 16.27 -9.88
CA ASN A 198 -8.96 15.77 -8.90
C ASN A 198 -7.92 16.86 -8.56
N GLU A 199 -8.40 18.07 -8.22
CA GLU A 199 -7.54 19.26 -8.04
C GLU A 199 -6.45 19.08 -6.99
N ASP A 200 -6.78 18.44 -5.87
CA ASP A 200 -5.89 18.20 -4.72
C ASP A 200 -5.27 16.80 -4.71
N ALA A 201 -5.47 16.03 -5.79
CA ALA A 201 -4.97 14.67 -5.84
C ALA A 201 -3.45 14.60 -6.02
N ILE A 202 -2.84 13.65 -5.32
CA ILE A 202 -1.40 13.34 -5.39
C ILE A 202 -1.26 12.03 -6.16
N TYR A 203 -0.30 11.96 -7.09
CA TYR A 203 -0.15 10.78 -7.95
C TYR A 203 1.24 10.16 -7.81
N PHE A 204 1.28 8.83 -7.87
CA PHE A 204 2.49 8.04 -7.79
C PHE A 204 2.52 7.06 -8.96
N ILE A 205 3.68 6.89 -9.59
CA ILE A 205 3.96 5.73 -10.43
C ILE A 205 4.89 4.79 -9.68
N GLU A 206 4.65 3.49 -9.81
CA GLU A 206 5.46 2.46 -9.19
C GLU A 206 5.92 1.44 -10.23
N ALA A 207 7.21 1.13 -10.20
CA ALA A 207 7.77 0.02 -10.95
C ALA A 207 8.28 -1.06 -10.00
N GLN A 208 7.97 -2.31 -10.34
CA GLN A 208 8.46 -3.49 -9.63
C GLN A 208 9.15 -4.44 -10.61
N TYR A 209 10.33 -4.93 -10.24
CA TYR A 209 11.05 -5.97 -10.98
C TYR A 209 10.87 -7.29 -10.26
N VAL A 210 10.25 -8.27 -10.90
CA VAL A 210 10.17 -9.63 -10.37
C VAL A 210 11.21 -10.47 -11.11
N SER A 211 12.26 -10.88 -10.41
CA SER A 211 13.33 -11.73 -10.95
C SER A 211 13.40 -13.08 -10.21
N PRO A 212 13.48 -14.22 -10.91
CA PRO A 212 13.57 -15.53 -10.26
C PRO A 212 14.84 -15.71 -9.42
N ASP A 213 15.99 -15.26 -9.92
CA ASP A 213 17.27 -15.42 -9.23
C ASP A 213 17.43 -14.46 -8.05
N ASP A 214 16.80 -13.29 -8.09
CA ASP A 214 16.64 -12.39 -6.93
C ASP A 214 15.83 -13.06 -5.80
N ALA A 215 14.71 -13.68 -6.16
CA ALA A 215 13.84 -14.37 -5.22
C ALA A 215 14.45 -15.68 -4.67
N GLU A 216 15.24 -16.42 -5.45
CA GLU A 216 16.00 -17.59 -4.99
C GLU A 216 16.98 -17.26 -3.86
N TRP A 217 17.40 -16.00 -3.75
CA TRP A 217 18.28 -15.49 -2.71
C TRP A 217 17.54 -14.71 -1.61
N ASN A 218 16.20 -14.70 -1.64
CA ASN A 218 15.34 -13.97 -0.71
C ASN A 218 15.55 -12.44 -0.71
N ASN A 219 15.86 -11.84 -1.87
CA ASN A 219 16.07 -10.40 -2.00
C ASN A 219 14.84 -9.63 -2.55
N GLN A 220 13.77 -10.34 -2.93
CA GLN A 220 12.57 -9.83 -3.62
C GLN A 220 11.66 -8.87 -2.84
N ASP A 221 12.04 -8.42 -1.64
CA ASP A 221 11.25 -7.53 -0.79
C ASP A 221 11.59 -6.04 -0.99
N ASN A 222 12.63 -5.72 -1.76
CA ASN A 222 13.10 -4.37 -2.02
C ASN A 222 12.93 -3.96 -3.50
N ASN A 223 12.22 -4.77 -4.28
CA ASN A 223 12.21 -4.70 -5.74
C ASN A 223 11.14 -3.76 -6.34
N ALA A 224 10.39 -3.04 -5.50
CA ALA A 224 9.44 -2.00 -5.88
C ALA A 224 9.91 -0.61 -5.45
N SER A 225 9.68 0.37 -6.31
CA SER A 225 10.03 1.77 -6.07
C SER A 225 9.01 2.70 -6.69
N TYR A 226 8.74 3.83 -6.05
CA TYR A 226 7.80 4.82 -6.57
C TYR A 226 8.44 6.15 -6.96
N LYS A 227 7.70 6.93 -7.77
CA LYS A 227 7.99 8.33 -8.08
C LYS A 227 6.70 9.15 -8.02
N TRP A 228 6.80 10.38 -7.51
CA TRP A 228 5.69 11.34 -7.57
C TRP A 228 5.56 11.94 -8.95
N ILE A 229 4.33 12.00 -9.43
CA ILE A 229 3.98 12.63 -10.69
C ILE A 229 2.81 13.60 -10.50
N LYS A 230 2.56 14.39 -11.54
CA LYS A 230 1.36 15.19 -11.70
C LYS A 230 0.88 15.10 -13.13
N PHE A 231 -0.43 14.96 -13.30
CA PHE A 231 -1.07 15.18 -14.59
C PHE A 231 -1.35 16.68 -14.74
N ILE A 232 -0.69 17.34 -15.70
CA ILE A 232 -1.03 18.74 -16.06
C ILE A 232 -2.33 18.77 -16.86
N ASN A 233 -2.56 17.71 -17.61
CA ASN A 233 -3.80 17.36 -18.29
C ASN A 233 -3.80 15.84 -18.49
N GLU A 234 -4.88 15.31 -19.03
CA GLU A 234 -5.13 13.88 -19.23
C GLU A 234 -4.17 13.20 -20.22
N THR A 235 -3.22 13.94 -20.82
CA THR A 235 -2.24 13.42 -21.78
C THR A 235 -0.79 13.70 -21.38
N THR A 236 -0.57 14.58 -20.40
CA THR A 236 0.76 15.14 -20.07
C THR A 236 1.09 14.93 -18.59
N PRO A 237 1.70 13.79 -18.24
CA PRO A 237 2.28 13.58 -16.92
C PRO A 237 3.64 14.28 -16.79
N LEU A 238 3.93 14.81 -15.61
CA LEU A 238 5.24 15.34 -15.21
C LEU A 238 5.73 14.64 -13.95
N GLY A 239 7.03 14.39 -13.85
CA GLY A 239 7.64 13.91 -12.62
C GLY A 239 7.96 15.07 -11.69
N LEU A 240 7.72 14.87 -10.39
CA LEU A 240 7.91 15.87 -9.35
C LEU A 240 9.07 15.55 -8.41
N SER A 241 9.49 14.29 -8.36
CA SER A 241 10.53 13.81 -7.45
C SER A 241 11.54 12.92 -8.17
N SER A 242 12.68 12.69 -7.50
CA SER A 242 13.45 11.47 -7.72
C SER A 242 12.64 10.24 -7.29
N THR A 243 13.01 9.08 -7.84
CA THR A 243 12.46 7.80 -7.36
C THR A 243 12.84 7.60 -5.90
N GLN A 244 11.87 7.16 -5.10
CA GLN A 244 12.10 6.64 -3.76
C GLN A 244 12.40 5.15 -3.92
N VAL A 245 13.69 4.83 -3.88
CA VAL A 245 14.19 3.50 -4.22
C VAL A 245 13.86 2.52 -3.09
N THR A 246 13.49 1.30 -3.43
CA THR A 246 13.04 0.21 -2.54
C THR A 246 11.83 0.51 -1.67
N GLN A 247 11.05 1.52 -2.04
CA GLN A 247 9.81 1.84 -1.34
C GLN A 247 8.63 1.71 -2.30
N PRO A 248 7.64 0.85 -2.02
CA PRO A 248 6.38 0.85 -2.75
C PRO A 248 5.58 2.14 -2.48
N ALA A 249 4.71 2.51 -3.42
CA ALA A 249 3.99 3.79 -3.48
C ALA A 249 3.13 4.07 -2.24
N ILE A 250 2.71 3.04 -1.50
CA ILE A 250 1.97 3.19 -0.24
C ILE A 250 2.74 4.01 0.81
N TYR A 251 4.08 3.95 0.82
CA TYR A 251 4.89 4.83 1.68
C TYR A 251 4.80 6.31 1.28
N GLY A 252 4.44 6.59 0.03
CA GLY A 252 4.11 7.92 -0.45
C GLY A 252 2.87 8.51 0.24
N TRP A 253 1.89 7.68 0.64
CA TRP A 253 0.73 8.15 1.42
C TRP A 253 1.18 8.72 2.77
N LYS A 254 1.98 7.95 3.52
CA LYS A 254 2.59 8.38 4.80
C LYS A 254 3.51 9.59 4.68
N PHE A 255 4.19 9.73 3.56
CA PHE A 255 5.01 10.92 3.32
C PHE A 255 4.17 12.20 3.28
N PHE A 256 2.98 12.17 2.66
CA PHE A 256 2.13 13.36 2.52
C PHE A 256 1.12 13.54 3.66
N ASP A 257 0.76 12.47 4.36
CA ASP A 257 -0.07 12.49 5.56
C ASP A 257 0.65 11.71 6.67
N HIS A 258 1.25 12.45 7.61
CA HIS A 258 2.12 11.88 8.64
C HIS A 258 1.37 11.06 9.70
N GLU A 259 0.04 11.17 9.75
CA GLU A 259 -0.82 10.36 10.63
C GLU A 259 -1.19 9.01 10.02
N VAL A 260 -0.87 8.79 8.73
CA VAL A 260 -0.97 7.46 8.13
C VAL A 260 0.08 6.56 8.76
N ASP A 261 -0.37 5.44 9.31
CA ASP A 261 0.52 4.37 9.69
C ASP A 261 0.66 3.35 8.56
N VAL A 262 1.90 2.97 8.23
CA VAL A 262 2.18 1.97 7.19
C VAL A 262 3.08 0.92 7.82
N GLN A 263 2.57 -0.30 7.91
CA GLN A 263 3.27 -1.43 8.52
C GLN A 263 3.54 -2.52 7.48
N PRO A 264 4.77 -3.07 7.43
CA PRO A 264 5.02 -4.30 6.69
C PRO A 264 4.30 -5.47 7.39
N VAL A 265 3.61 -6.30 6.62
CA VAL A 265 2.86 -7.46 7.11
C VAL A 265 3.36 -8.70 6.40
N ARG A 266 3.97 -9.63 7.14
CA ARG A 266 4.48 -10.89 6.60
C ARG A 266 3.38 -11.94 6.56
N VAL A 267 3.15 -12.48 5.37
CA VAL A 267 2.34 -13.70 5.22
C VAL A 267 3.17 -14.88 5.75
N PRO A 268 2.62 -15.71 6.65
CA PRO A 268 3.34 -16.85 7.20
C PRO A 268 3.93 -17.77 6.11
N ASP A 269 5.24 -18.06 6.25
CA ASP A 269 6.04 -18.86 5.31
C ASP A 269 6.01 -18.36 3.86
N GLU A 270 5.77 -17.07 3.66
CA GLU A 270 5.48 -16.52 2.34
C GLU A 270 5.91 -15.04 2.21
N GLY A 271 5.18 -14.23 1.45
CA GLY A 271 5.58 -12.92 0.96
C GLY A 271 5.29 -11.76 1.90
N LEU A 272 5.55 -10.55 1.39
CA LEU A 272 5.35 -9.28 2.05
C LEU A 272 4.07 -8.60 1.53
N LEU A 273 3.30 -8.09 2.47
CA LEU A 273 2.27 -7.08 2.26
C LEU A 273 2.66 -5.80 2.99
N HIS A 274 1.93 -4.73 2.71
CA HIS A 274 1.95 -3.50 3.48
C HIS A 274 0.51 -3.12 3.83
N MET A 275 0.26 -2.79 5.08
CA MET A 275 -1.03 -2.24 5.51
C MET A 275 -0.86 -0.76 5.86
N GLY A 276 -1.52 0.09 5.09
CA GLY A 276 -1.69 1.51 5.40
C GLY A 276 -2.99 1.72 6.16
N THR A 277 -2.96 2.44 7.28
CA THR A 277 -4.14 2.78 8.08
C THR A 277 -4.17 4.27 8.39
N ARG A 278 -5.34 4.88 8.28
CA ARG A 278 -5.57 6.29 8.61
C ARG A 278 -6.97 6.49 9.17
N VAL A 279 -7.08 7.25 10.26
CA VAL A 279 -8.35 7.54 10.92
C VAL A 279 -8.52 9.04 11.07
N TYR A 280 -9.61 9.60 10.54
CA TYR A 280 -9.91 11.03 10.62
C TYR A 280 -11.02 11.28 11.66
N ASP A 281 -10.78 12.17 12.62
CA ASP A 281 -11.81 12.66 13.54
C ASP A 281 -12.67 13.71 12.82
N ASN A 282 -13.97 13.44 12.68
CA ASN A 282 -14.92 14.32 11.99
C ASN A 282 -15.37 15.49 12.88
N GLY A 283 -15.02 15.50 14.17
CA GLY A 283 -15.37 16.53 15.14
C GLY A 283 -16.84 16.51 15.58
N ASP A 284 -17.58 15.46 15.22
CA ASP A 284 -19.00 15.27 15.52
C ASP A 284 -19.29 13.97 16.29
N GLY A 285 -18.24 13.32 16.82
CA GLY A 285 -18.34 12.03 17.50
C GLY A 285 -18.33 10.83 16.54
N THR A 286 -17.94 11.05 15.29
CA THR A 286 -17.67 9.98 14.32
C THR A 286 -16.25 10.06 13.78
N TRP A 287 -15.76 8.94 13.25
CA TRP A 287 -14.43 8.82 12.68
C TRP A 287 -14.47 8.11 11.33
N ASP A 288 -13.75 8.65 10.35
CA ASP A 288 -13.57 8.01 9.06
C ASP A 288 -12.31 7.15 9.09
N TYR A 289 -12.47 5.85 8.87
CA TYR A 289 -11.37 4.89 8.78
C TYR A 289 -11.05 4.61 7.32
N VAL A 290 -9.75 4.55 6.99
CA VAL A 290 -9.24 4.14 5.69
C VAL A 290 -8.13 3.11 5.89
N TYR A 291 -8.27 1.97 5.23
CA TYR A 291 -7.27 0.90 5.18
C TYR A 291 -6.86 0.65 3.73
N ALA A 292 -5.57 0.53 3.47
CA ALA A 292 -5.03 0.12 2.18
C ALA A 292 -4.15 -1.12 2.37
N VAL A 293 -4.51 -2.23 1.75
CA VAL A 293 -3.76 -3.50 1.81
C VAL A 293 -3.04 -3.69 0.47
N HIS A 294 -1.74 -3.43 0.46
CA HIS A 294 -0.87 -3.61 -0.70
C HIS A 294 -0.15 -4.95 -0.62
N ASN A 295 -0.33 -5.81 -1.62
CA ASN A 295 0.41 -7.06 -1.73
C ASN A 295 1.66 -6.83 -2.58
N LEU A 296 2.86 -6.85 -1.97
CA LEU A 296 4.10 -6.69 -2.73
C LEU A 296 4.43 -7.94 -3.54
N ASN A 297 4.48 -9.11 -2.89
CA ASN A 297 4.97 -10.33 -3.52
C ASN A 297 4.35 -11.63 -3.01
N SER A 298 3.29 -11.58 -2.19
CA SER A 298 2.55 -12.78 -1.80
C SER A 298 1.82 -13.40 -3.00
N ASP A 299 2.27 -14.58 -3.43
CA ASP A 299 1.55 -15.47 -4.33
C ASP A 299 0.31 -16.09 -3.66
N ARG A 300 0.33 -16.35 -2.34
CA ARG A 300 -0.85 -16.83 -1.58
C ARG A 300 -2.02 -15.85 -1.66
N SER A 301 -1.73 -14.55 -1.78
CA SER A 301 -2.69 -13.46 -1.96
C SER A 301 -3.72 -13.36 -0.81
N ILE A 302 -4.50 -12.28 -0.78
CA ILE A 302 -5.53 -12.06 0.25
C ILE A 302 -6.91 -12.12 -0.39
N GLY A 303 -7.75 -13.00 0.13
CA GLY A 303 -9.12 -13.25 -0.33
C GLY A 303 -10.19 -12.63 0.56
N SER A 304 -9.84 -12.20 1.77
CA SER A 304 -10.74 -11.45 2.65
C SER A 304 -10.01 -10.52 3.60
N PHE A 305 -10.68 -9.45 4.00
CA PHE A 305 -10.23 -8.50 5.02
C PHE A 305 -11.37 -8.28 6.03
N SER A 306 -11.07 -8.40 7.32
CA SER A 306 -12.06 -8.19 8.38
C SER A 306 -11.57 -7.31 9.53
N ILE A 307 -12.54 -6.59 10.10
CA ILE A 307 -12.35 -5.67 11.21
C ILE A 307 -13.34 -6.08 12.31
N PRO A 308 -12.87 -6.49 13.49
CA PRO A 308 -13.73 -6.75 14.64
C PRO A 308 -14.52 -5.49 15.03
N LEU A 309 -15.82 -5.68 15.27
CA LEU A 309 -16.72 -4.65 15.80
C LEU A 309 -17.22 -5.07 17.19
N GLY A 310 -17.41 -4.09 18.07
CA GLY A 310 -18.16 -4.28 19.31
C GLY A 310 -19.64 -3.94 19.14
N GLU A 311 -20.50 -4.39 20.06
CA GLU A 311 -21.96 -4.16 19.98
C GLU A 311 -22.36 -2.67 19.97
N CYS A 312 -21.51 -1.79 20.50
CA CYS A 312 -21.72 -0.34 20.54
C CYS A 312 -21.29 0.39 19.25
N VAL A 313 -20.72 -0.34 18.29
CA VAL A 313 -20.14 0.22 17.07
C VAL A 313 -21.18 0.23 15.95
N GLU A 314 -21.49 1.42 15.46
CA GLU A 314 -22.30 1.65 14.27
C GLU A 314 -21.40 2.13 13.14
N VAL A 315 -21.50 1.48 11.97
CA VAL A 315 -20.72 1.84 10.78
C VAL A 315 -21.63 2.35 9.65
N SER A 316 -21.12 3.26 8.83
CA SER A 316 -21.80 3.86 7.68
C SER A 316 -20.80 4.28 6.60
N ASN A 317 -21.27 4.84 5.49
CA ASN A 317 -20.42 5.36 4.39
C ASN A 317 -19.34 4.38 3.90
N LEU A 318 -19.68 3.10 3.87
CA LEU A 318 -18.77 2.04 3.47
C LEU A 318 -18.39 2.19 2.00
N GLY A 319 -17.15 1.91 1.67
CA GLY A 319 -16.73 1.76 0.30
C GLY A 319 -15.41 1.05 0.14
N PHE A 320 -15.10 0.84 -1.13
CA PHE A 320 -14.09 -0.07 -1.61
C PHE A 320 -13.48 0.48 -2.91
N ASN A 321 -12.17 0.30 -3.08
CA ASN A 321 -11.49 0.52 -4.34
C ASN A 321 -10.44 -0.57 -4.59
N ASP A 322 -10.45 -1.08 -5.80
CA ASP A 322 -9.45 -1.94 -6.40
C ASP A 322 -9.05 -1.43 -7.80
N VAL A 323 -8.40 -2.29 -8.57
CA VAL A 323 -7.98 -2.01 -9.95
C VAL A 323 -8.57 -3.05 -10.90
N ASP A 324 -9.11 -2.57 -12.02
CA ASP A 324 -9.59 -3.43 -13.10
C ASP A 324 -8.40 -3.99 -13.92
N TYR A 325 -8.42 -5.28 -14.20
CA TYR A 325 -7.57 -5.92 -15.18
C TYR A 325 -8.13 -5.70 -16.60
N HIS A 326 -7.26 -5.85 -17.60
CA HIS A 326 -7.62 -5.50 -18.97
C HIS A 326 -6.83 -6.31 -20.00
N SER A 327 -7.12 -6.05 -21.28
CA SER A 327 -6.41 -6.67 -22.41
C SER A 327 -6.50 -8.20 -22.42
N GLY A 328 -7.61 -8.77 -21.95
CA GLY A 328 -7.84 -10.21 -21.95
C GLY A 328 -7.05 -10.94 -20.89
N GLU A 329 -6.70 -10.26 -19.79
CA GLU A 329 -6.27 -10.96 -18.60
C GLU A 329 -7.41 -11.82 -18.05
N ILE A 330 -7.06 -12.93 -17.40
CA ILE A 330 -8.01 -13.94 -16.95
C ILE A 330 -8.53 -13.71 -15.52
N LEU A 331 -7.96 -12.72 -14.83
CA LEU A 331 -8.35 -12.32 -13.49
C LEU A 331 -9.74 -11.67 -13.54
N ASP A 332 -10.56 -12.00 -12.56
CA ASP A 332 -11.88 -11.43 -12.35
C ASP A 332 -11.75 -10.02 -11.76
N ASP A 333 -12.69 -9.14 -12.12
CA ASP A 333 -12.76 -7.73 -11.70
C ASP A 333 -13.98 -7.47 -10.80
N THR A 334 -14.58 -8.51 -10.20
CA THR A 334 -15.75 -8.36 -9.34
C THR A 334 -15.37 -7.66 -8.04
N ASP A 335 -15.90 -6.46 -7.83
CA ASP A 335 -15.76 -5.68 -6.60
C ASP A 335 -16.22 -6.47 -5.36
N TRP A 336 -15.57 -6.20 -4.22
CA TRP A 336 -15.97 -6.78 -2.94
C TRP A 336 -17.08 -5.95 -2.29
N GLU A 337 -18.15 -6.62 -1.88
CA GLU A 337 -19.24 -5.99 -1.16
C GLU A 337 -19.02 -6.09 0.36
N PRO A 338 -19.26 -5.00 1.13
CA PRO A 338 -19.13 -5.04 2.58
C PRO A 338 -20.22 -5.90 3.21
N THR A 339 -19.84 -6.75 4.16
CA THR A 339 -20.75 -7.48 5.04
C THR A 339 -20.58 -7.00 6.47
N ILE A 340 -21.68 -6.62 7.11
CA ILE A 340 -21.70 -6.18 8.51
C ILE A 340 -22.48 -7.20 9.33
N THR A 341 -21.87 -7.65 10.41
CA THR A 341 -22.50 -8.43 11.47
C THR A 341 -22.43 -7.68 12.80
N ALA A 342 -22.96 -8.27 13.87
CA ALA A 342 -22.85 -7.67 15.21
C ALA A 342 -21.40 -7.60 15.73
N THR A 343 -20.48 -8.40 15.17
CA THR A 343 -19.12 -8.57 15.70
C THR A 343 -18.02 -8.26 14.70
N GLU A 344 -18.36 -7.98 13.44
CA GLU A 344 -17.38 -7.85 12.37
C GLU A 344 -17.92 -7.05 11.18
N LEU A 345 -17.06 -6.23 10.60
CA LEU A 345 -17.18 -5.69 9.25
C LEU A 345 -16.13 -6.37 8.36
N SER A 346 -16.56 -6.95 7.25
CA SER A 346 -15.68 -7.70 6.35
C SER A 346 -15.99 -7.49 4.88
N TRP A 347 -14.98 -7.75 4.04
CA TRP A 347 -15.08 -7.84 2.59
C TRP A 347 -14.36 -9.11 2.13
N GLU A 348 -14.89 -9.78 1.12
CA GLU A 348 -14.30 -11.01 0.59
C GLU A 348 -14.52 -11.17 -0.92
N SER A 349 -13.57 -11.83 -1.58
CA SER A 349 -13.74 -12.31 -2.94
C SER A 349 -14.55 -13.62 -2.97
N GLU A 350 -14.92 -14.06 -4.16
CA GLU A 350 -15.28 -15.46 -4.35
C GLU A 350 -14.11 -16.39 -3.92
N ALA A 351 -14.43 -17.55 -3.33
CA ALA A 351 -13.43 -18.47 -2.83
C ALA A 351 -12.61 -19.14 -3.96
N TYR A 352 -11.33 -19.41 -3.70
CA TYR A 352 -10.41 -20.02 -4.67
C TYR A 352 -10.93 -21.33 -5.29
N GLU A 353 -11.57 -22.19 -4.48
CA GLU A 353 -12.12 -23.47 -4.95
C GLU A 353 -13.31 -23.32 -5.91
N VAL A 354 -13.95 -22.15 -5.92
CA VAL A 354 -15.03 -21.81 -6.86
C VAL A 354 -14.44 -21.14 -8.10
N ASN A 355 -13.51 -20.20 -7.89
CA ASN A 355 -12.86 -19.44 -8.95
C ASN A 355 -11.43 -19.08 -8.57
N GLU A 356 -10.46 -19.81 -9.13
CA GLU A 356 -9.03 -19.57 -8.91
C GLU A 356 -8.56 -18.20 -9.44
N TRP A 357 -9.39 -17.56 -10.28
CA TRP A 357 -9.17 -16.26 -10.89
C TRP A 357 -9.94 -15.14 -10.23
N ALA A 358 -10.65 -15.40 -9.13
CA ALA A 358 -11.37 -14.37 -8.38
C ALA A 358 -10.47 -13.19 -8.02
N ASN A 359 -11.12 -12.05 -7.81
CA ASN A 359 -10.51 -10.74 -7.57
C ASN A 359 -9.90 -10.65 -6.16
N ALA A 360 -8.87 -11.44 -5.89
CA ALA A 360 -8.08 -11.37 -4.67
C ALA A 360 -7.08 -10.21 -4.72
N ILE A 361 -6.58 -9.78 -3.56
CA ILE A 361 -5.44 -8.86 -3.47
C ILE A 361 -4.18 -9.62 -3.88
N ARG A 362 -3.91 -9.65 -5.19
CA ARG A 362 -2.79 -10.34 -5.82
C ARG A 362 -1.53 -9.47 -5.80
N TRP A 363 -0.39 -10.08 -6.06
CA TRP A 363 0.88 -9.36 -6.04
C TRP A 363 0.87 -8.12 -6.97
N GLY A 364 1.47 -7.04 -6.48
CA GLY A 364 1.48 -5.71 -7.11
C GLY A 364 0.10 -5.05 -7.24
N THR A 365 -0.89 -5.47 -6.44
CA THR A 365 -2.16 -4.75 -6.29
C THR A 365 -2.41 -4.27 -4.86
N THR A 366 -3.26 -3.24 -4.75
CA THR A 366 -3.67 -2.62 -3.49
C THR A 366 -5.18 -2.47 -3.49
N PHE A 367 -5.84 -3.01 -2.46
CA PHE A 367 -7.26 -2.75 -2.22
C PHE A 367 -7.41 -1.77 -1.06
N THR A 368 -8.38 -0.87 -1.18
CA THR A 368 -8.62 0.21 -0.23
C THR A 368 -10.04 0.14 0.28
N PHE A 369 -10.19 0.13 1.60
CA PHE A 369 -11.46 0.01 2.31
C PHE A 369 -11.67 1.25 3.16
N TRP A 370 -12.89 1.77 3.19
CA TRP A 370 -13.22 2.88 4.08
C TRP A 370 -14.63 2.79 4.61
N PHE A 371 -14.86 3.40 5.77
CA PHE A 371 -16.17 3.57 6.39
C PHE A 371 -16.09 4.66 7.47
N THR A 372 -17.25 5.16 7.88
CA THR A 372 -17.40 6.03 9.06
C THR A 372 -17.91 5.19 10.23
N ALA A 373 -17.34 5.32 11.42
CA ALA A 373 -17.84 4.69 12.65
C ALA A 373 -18.13 5.71 13.76
N ASN A 374 -19.03 5.35 14.67
CA ASN A 374 -19.33 6.12 15.88
C ASN A 374 -18.36 5.86 17.06
N GLN A 375 -17.25 5.13 16.82
CA GLN A 375 -16.22 4.86 17.82
C GLN A 375 -14.83 5.27 17.31
N GLY A 376 -14.04 5.84 18.21
CA GLY A 376 -12.69 6.32 17.95
C GLY A 376 -11.66 5.19 17.83
N PRO A 377 -10.45 5.51 17.34
CA PRO A 377 -9.44 4.51 17.05
C PRO A 377 -8.91 3.86 18.33
N SER A 378 -8.94 2.54 18.37
CA SER A 378 -8.34 1.73 19.43
C SER A 378 -7.67 0.49 18.85
N SER A 379 -6.75 -0.12 19.59
CA SER A 379 -5.99 -1.29 19.12
C SER A 379 -6.94 -2.45 18.81
N SER A 380 -6.87 -2.98 17.59
CA SER A 380 -7.73 -4.05 17.09
C SER A 380 -6.92 -5.07 16.27
N GLU A 381 -7.32 -6.34 16.35
CA GLU A 381 -6.75 -7.43 15.57
C GLU A 381 -7.52 -7.59 14.26
N LEU A 382 -6.99 -7.02 13.18
CA LEU A 382 -7.62 -7.10 11.86
C LEU A 382 -7.35 -8.48 11.24
N GLY A 383 -8.35 -9.09 10.62
CA GLY A 383 -8.25 -10.39 9.96
C GLY A 383 -7.86 -10.26 8.49
N LEU A 384 -6.97 -11.15 8.04
CA LEU A 384 -6.54 -11.29 6.66
C LEU A 384 -6.68 -12.76 6.24
N GLY A 385 -7.68 -13.06 5.41
CA GLY A 385 -7.88 -14.40 4.85
C GLY A 385 -7.00 -14.63 3.62
N LEU A 386 -6.25 -15.72 3.59
CA LEU A 386 -5.41 -16.10 2.45
C LEU A 386 -6.27 -16.70 1.34
N PHE A 387 -6.07 -16.22 0.12
CA PHE A 387 -6.88 -16.63 -1.03
C PHE A 387 -6.53 -18.04 -1.51
N LYS A 388 -5.26 -18.28 -1.87
CA LYS A 388 -4.82 -19.61 -2.32
C LYS A 388 -4.76 -20.58 -1.14
N PRO A 389 -5.09 -21.87 -1.35
CA PRO A 389 -5.11 -22.87 -0.29
C PRO A 389 -3.72 -23.12 0.32
N GLY A 390 -3.70 -23.57 1.58
CA GLY A 390 -2.50 -23.94 2.34
C GLY A 390 -2.85 -24.27 3.79
N GLU A 391 -1.85 -24.68 4.60
CA GLU A 391 -2.06 -25.06 6.01
C GLU A 391 -2.64 -23.92 6.86
N ILE A 392 -2.17 -22.69 6.61
CA ILE A 392 -2.72 -21.47 7.20
C ILE A 392 -3.68 -20.86 6.18
N SER A 393 -4.93 -20.63 6.60
CA SER A 393 -5.98 -20.02 5.77
C SER A 393 -6.24 -18.55 6.11
N GLU A 394 -5.83 -18.09 7.29
CA GLU A 394 -5.99 -16.71 7.76
C GLU A 394 -4.97 -16.38 8.84
N PHE A 395 -4.73 -15.09 9.07
CA PHE A 395 -3.92 -14.58 10.17
C PHE A 395 -4.39 -13.18 10.57
N THR A 396 -3.94 -12.68 11.72
CA THR A 396 -4.29 -11.34 12.20
C THR A 396 -3.12 -10.36 12.10
N HIS A 397 -3.46 -9.07 12.02
CA HIS A 397 -2.53 -7.96 12.13
C HIS A 397 -3.09 -6.90 13.07
N THR A 398 -2.33 -6.54 14.10
CA THR A 398 -2.70 -5.47 15.02
C THR A 398 -2.59 -4.10 14.33
N SER A 399 -3.70 -3.36 14.27
CA SER A 399 -3.75 -1.96 13.84
C SER A 399 -4.82 -1.23 14.66
N VAL A 400 -5.26 -0.06 14.22
CA VAL A 400 -6.39 0.64 14.84
C VAL A 400 -7.71 0.19 14.20
N GLY A 401 -8.78 0.11 15.00
CA GLY A 401 -10.14 -0.12 14.56
C GLY A 401 -11.15 0.49 15.53
N PRO A 402 -12.44 0.57 15.13
CA PRO A 402 -13.51 1.09 15.97
C PRO A 402 -13.96 -0.01 16.94
N ILE A 403 -13.25 -0.20 18.04
CA ILE A 403 -13.75 -1.08 19.11
C ILE A 403 -14.54 -0.25 20.12
N CYS A 404 -15.41 -0.92 20.88
CA CYS A 404 -16.03 -0.25 22.01
C CYS A 404 -14.94 0.27 22.94
N PRO A 405 -15.13 1.47 23.52
CA PRO A 405 -14.36 1.85 24.70
C PRO A 405 -14.40 0.66 25.66
N ALA A 406 -13.23 0.28 26.19
CA ALA A 406 -13.23 -0.75 27.20
C ALA A 406 -14.20 -0.31 28.31
N ASP A 407 -15.06 -1.22 28.77
CA ASP A 407 -15.82 -0.98 30.00
C ASP A 407 -14.75 -0.84 31.09
N CYS A 408 -14.39 0.39 31.41
CA CYS A 408 -13.42 0.70 32.43
C CYS A 408 -14.10 0.41 33.78
N GLU A 409 -14.22 -0.85 34.17
CA GLU A 409 -14.84 -1.27 35.43
C GLU A 409 -14.15 -0.59 36.63
N GLY A 410 -12.88 -0.23 36.47
CA GLY A 410 -12.11 0.60 37.39
C GLY A 410 -12.50 2.09 37.49
N ASP A 411 -13.33 2.66 36.60
CA ASP A 411 -13.76 4.08 36.64
C ASP A 411 -14.92 4.26 37.62
N VAL A 412 -14.63 4.04 38.90
CA VAL A 412 -15.59 4.09 40.00
C VAL A 412 -16.11 5.52 40.26
N ASN A 413 -15.52 6.54 39.63
CA ASN A 413 -16.00 7.92 39.73
C ASN A 413 -16.71 8.46 38.48
N GLU A 414 -16.88 7.60 37.46
CA GLU A 414 -17.60 7.87 36.21
C GLU A 414 -17.12 9.12 35.46
N ASN A 415 -15.81 9.38 35.49
CA ASN A 415 -15.22 10.54 34.81
C ASN A 415 -14.66 10.23 33.41
N GLY A 416 -14.72 8.96 33.00
CA GLY A 416 -14.24 8.46 31.73
C GLY A 416 -12.76 8.09 31.71
N MET A 417 -12.05 8.07 32.84
CA MET A 417 -10.68 7.57 32.92
C MET A 417 -10.39 6.89 34.25
N VAL A 418 -9.72 5.74 34.22
CA VAL A 418 -9.23 5.07 35.44
C VAL A 418 -7.89 5.65 35.86
N ASP A 419 -7.91 6.44 36.92
CA ASP A 419 -6.71 7.06 37.46
C ASP A 419 -6.67 7.08 38.99
N VAL A 420 -5.81 7.95 39.55
CA VAL A 420 -5.65 8.06 40.99
C VAL A 420 -6.92 8.50 41.71
N ASN A 421 -7.84 9.18 41.04
CA ASN A 421 -9.10 9.61 41.62
C ASN A 421 -10.02 8.41 41.86
N ASP A 422 -10.04 7.43 40.97
CA ASP A 422 -10.75 6.16 41.16
C ASP A 422 -10.20 5.39 42.35
N LEU A 423 -8.88 5.25 42.42
CA LEU A 423 -8.23 4.58 43.55
C LEU A 423 -8.56 5.27 44.88
N LEU A 424 -8.66 6.60 44.90
CA LEU A 424 -9.03 7.36 46.10
C LEU A 424 -10.49 7.14 46.49
N VAL A 425 -11.41 7.04 45.53
CA VAL A 425 -12.82 6.71 45.77
C VAL A 425 -12.94 5.29 46.33
N LEU A 426 -12.30 4.31 45.68
CA LEU A 426 -12.33 2.91 46.10
C LEU A 426 -11.75 2.74 47.52
N VAL A 427 -10.57 3.31 47.81
CA VAL A 427 -9.95 3.24 49.13
C VAL A 427 -10.80 3.95 50.21
N ALA A 428 -11.56 4.98 49.85
CA ALA A 428 -12.49 5.63 50.79
C ALA A 428 -13.68 4.73 51.16
N ALA A 429 -14.06 3.80 50.27
CA ALA A 429 -15.11 2.81 50.48
C ALA A 429 -14.63 1.48 51.08
N TRP A 430 -13.35 1.38 51.48
CA TRP A 430 -12.73 0.12 51.92
C TRP A 430 -13.50 -0.59 53.03
N GLY A 431 -13.80 -1.88 52.80
CA GLY A 431 -14.54 -2.75 53.72
C GLY A 431 -16.04 -2.45 53.82
N THR A 432 -16.58 -1.60 52.94
CA THR A 432 -18.03 -1.37 52.80
C THR A 432 -18.62 -2.25 51.70
N ASN A 433 -19.92 -2.15 51.47
CA ASN A 433 -20.64 -2.76 50.35
C ASN A 433 -21.10 -1.70 49.34
N ASP A 434 -20.29 -0.64 49.17
CA ASP A 434 -20.58 0.43 48.23
C ASP A 434 -20.63 -0.14 46.80
N PRO A 435 -21.78 -0.11 46.11
CA PRO A 435 -21.92 -0.77 44.82
C PRO A 435 -21.05 -0.19 43.71
N GLN A 436 -20.54 1.03 43.89
CA GLN A 436 -19.71 1.70 42.90
C GLN A 436 -18.24 1.33 43.06
N SER A 437 -17.80 1.01 44.28
CA SER A 437 -16.42 0.57 44.58
C SER A 437 -16.26 -0.95 44.74
N ASP A 438 -17.36 -1.70 44.85
CA ASP A 438 -17.43 -3.17 44.87
C ASP A 438 -17.51 -3.70 43.43
N ILE A 439 -16.39 -3.59 42.72
CA ILE A 439 -16.28 -3.84 41.28
C ILE A 439 -16.58 -5.31 40.96
N ASN A 440 -16.12 -6.25 41.79
CA ASN A 440 -16.37 -7.67 41.59
C ASN A 440 -17.77 -8.14 42.06
N ASN A 441 -18.55 -7.23 42.68
CA ASN A 441 -19.89 -7.47 43.24
C ASN A 441 -19.94 -8.63 44.26
N ASP A 442 -18.88 -8.84 45.05
CA ASP A 442 -18.84 -9.88 46.09
C ASP A 442 -19.44 -9.42 47.42
N GLY A 443 -19.80 -8.14 47.51
CA GLY A 443 -20.44 -7.51 48.66
C GLY A 443 -19.45 -6.83 49.61
N THR A 444 -18.15 -6.79 49.31
CA THR A 444 -17.14 -6.09 50.11
C THR A 444 -16.06 -5.44 49.25
N VAL A 445 -15.90 -4.12 49.37
CA VAL A 445 -14.77 -3.40 48.77
C VAL A 445 -13.45 -3.83 49.42
N ASP A 446 -12.63 -4.59 48.71
CA ASP A 446 -11.37 -5.12 49.20
C ASP A 446 -10.21 -5.09 48.19
N ILE A 447 -9.18 -5.90 48.43
CA ILE A 447 -7.98 -5.94 47.59
C ILE A 447 -8.29 -6.44 46.17
N THR A 448 -9.34 -7.23 46.01
CA THR A 448 -9.77 -7.76 44.72
C THR A 448 -10.26 -6.63 43.82
N ASP A 449 -11.03 -5.68 44.35
CA ASP A 449 -11.48 -4.50 43.60
C ASP A 449 -10.30 -3.60 43.21
N ILE A 450 -9.33 -3.39 44.11
CA ILE A 450 -8.09 -2.67 43.75
C ILE A 450 -7.36 -3.36 42.60
N LEU A 451 -7.31 -4.70 42.57
CA LEU A 451 -6.64 -5.42 41.50
C LEU A 451 -7.37 -5.28 40.16
N ILE A 452 -8.70 -5.19 40.15
CA ILE A 452 -9.49 -4.90 38.95
C ILE A 452 -9.23 -3.46 38.49
N LEU A 453 -9.35 -2.48 39.39
CA LEU A 453 -9.04 -1.08 39.09
C LEU A 453 -7.61 -0.90 38.54
N MET A 454 -6.62 -1.59 39.10
CA MET A 454 -5.24 -1.55 38.63
C MET A 454 -5.05 -2.24 37.27
N ALA A 455 -5.87 -3.24 36.94
CA ALA A 455 -5.86 -3.86 35.62
C ALA A 455 -6.37 -2.88 34.55
N ASP A 456 -7.30 -2.01 34.92
CA ASP A 456 -7.87 -0.98 34.04
C ASP A 456 -7.11 0.35 34.11
N TRP A 457 -5.96 0.43 34.79
CA TRP A 457 -5.29 1.71 35.02
C TRP A 457 -4.89 2.41 33.72
N GLY A 458 -5.40 3.62 33.50
CA GLY A 458 -5.22 4.38 32.26
C GLY A 458 -6.19 4.01 31.12
N CYS A 459 -7.19 3.16 31.39
CA CYS A 459 -8.36 2.98 30.52
C CYS A 459 -9.09 4.32 30.38
N ALA A 460 -9.46 4.68 29.14
CA ALA A 460 -10.06 5.96 28.76
C ALA A 460 -10.84 5.84 27.45
#